data_AF-A0A1B7P1S3-F1
#
_entry.id   AF-A0A1B7P1S3-F1
#
_cell.length_a   1.000
_cell.length_b   1.000
_cell.length_c   1.000
_cell.angle_alpha   90.00
_cell.angle_beta   90.00
_cell.angle_gamma   90.00
#
_symmetry.space_group_name_H-M   'P 1'
#
loop_
_entity.id
_entity.type
_entity.pdbx_description
1 polymer ?
#
loop_
_entity_poly.entity_id
_entity_poly.type
_entity_poly.pdbx_seq_one_letter_code
_entity_poly.pdbx_strand_id
1 'polypeptide(L)'
;MRFSSATVLVSLLGWIGVASSHNILLRAHTRECFHEELHKDDRMTVTFQTGDRERNHRDEEKLSSSTQYLDHDPDSDIFTNPVDVFVHSGANLCFGLLLLLISMIPPAFSKLLYIVGFRGDRTRGLRMLWQASKFNNLNGAIAGLALLAYYNGFIRYCDIVDGSSSENGDSTDIYSEQRLTALLAEMRTRFPHSHLWLLEESRMQGAKKNLNGALELLSGDTKSPLKQVEALCVFEKSLTALYLHKYELCAESFIECAELNSWSRALYYYIAASSHLAIYRQKSHDSPAVAKEHAAKAVELFQRVPSQAGKKKFMARQLPFDVFVSRKILKWESRAKEWNVDFIDAIGVDPFEEMIYFWNGHSRMNDEQLEASLKCLEWSESKHNKHWHRESTDELAILALLRASILRSLGRHDESKKLLQSQILVHDRATFKGHLKDDWTCPTAHYEMAANLWMERFSYRPLCATSADVYTKSSPSPPESLSAAAPKRTSVRTSPRSNESTEAHDKRKVHECKEWIDKVAKWETYELDARVGLKVTVAEESLRKCQSANPS
;
A
#
# COMPACT_ATOMS: atom_id res chain seq x y z
N MET A 1 17.56 3.86 17.15
CA MET A 1 16.61 4.37 16.14
C MET A 1 17.05 5.76 15.70
N ARG A 2 17.64 5.90 14.52
CA ARG A 2 17.90 7.20 13.87
C ARG A 2 17.39 7.11 12.42
N PHE A 3 16.08 6.94 12.26
CA PHE A 3 15.45 7.34 11.01
C PHE A 3 15.55 8.87 10.94
N SER A 4 15.93 9.44 9.80
CA SER A 4 15.81 10.89 9.60
C SER A 4 14.33 11.21 9.74
N SER A 5 13.97 11.96 10.79
CA SER A 5 12.58 12.25 11.15
C SER A 5 11.79 12.70 9.90
N ALA A 6 12.36 13.51 9.03
CA ALA A 6 11.66 13.97 7.83
C ALA A 6 11.25 12.87 6.81
N THR A 7 11.86 11.68 6.77
CA THR A 7 11.53 10.64 5.76
C THR A 7 10.30 9.81 6.12
N VAL A 8 10.09 9.54 7.41
CA VAL A 8 8.94 8.74 7.85
C VAL A 8 7.66 9.60 7.97
N LEU A 9 7.83 10.92 8.09
CA LEU A 9 6.76 11.90 7.97
C LEU A 9 6.20 11.98 6.54
N VAL A 10 7.03 11.75 5.51
CA VAL A 10 6.63 11.72 4.09
C VAL A 10 5.73 10.52 3.77
N SER A 11 5.89 9.39 4.46
CA SER A 11 5.04 8.20 4.24
C SER A 11 3.63 8.39 4.81
N LEU A 12 3.53 9.03 5.98
CA LEU A 12 2.25 9.29 6.63
C LEU A 12 1.54 10.52 6.07
N LEU A 13 2.29 11.59 5.83
CA LEU A 13 1.81 12.76 5.11
C LEU A 13 1.83 12.54 3.60
N GLY A 14 2.17 11.35 3.11
CA GLY A 14 1.85 10.89 1.76
C GLY A 14 0.36 10.61 1.60
N TRP A 15 -0.33 10.26 2.69
CA TRP A 15 -1.79 10.14 2.75
C TRP A 15 -2.48 11.49 2.96
N ILE A 16 -1.91 12.39 3.78
CA ILE A 16 -2.27 13.82 3.73
C ILE A 16 -1.78 14.42 2.40
N GLY A 17 -0.82 13.81 1.73
CA GLY A 17 -0.38 14.08 0.38
C GLY A 17 -1.47 13.72 -0.60
N VAL A 18 -2.28 12.69 -0.41
CA VAL A 18 -3.50 12.53 -1.21
C VAL A 18 -4.46 13.72 -0.95
N ALA A 19 -4.58 14.21 0.29
CA ALA A 19 -5.39 15.41 0.58
C ALA A 19 -4.74 16.75 0.14
N SER A 20 -3.42 16.85 0.02
CA SER A 20 -2.67 18.09 -0.23
C SER A 20 -1.98 18.13 -1.60
N SER A 21 -1.85 17.00 -2.29
CA SER A 21 -1.48 16.86 -3.70
C SER A 21 -2.65 17.14 -4.63
N HIS A 22 -3.87 17.20 -4.06
CA HIS A 22 -5.11 17.58 -4.72
C HIS A 22 -5.66 18.94 -4.23
N ASN A 23 -4.84 19.74 -3.53
CA ASN A 23 -5.19 21.13 -3.22
C ASN A 23 -4.90 22.04 -4.43
N ILE A 24 -5.96 22.47 -5.08
CA ILE A 24 -5.97 23.76 -5.78
C ILE A 24 -6.27 24.80 -4.70
N LEU A 25 -5.49 25.88 -4.66
CA LEU A 25 -5.83 27.05 -3.87
C LEU A 25 -7.15 27.60 -4.44
N LEU A 26 -8.28 27.26 -3.82
CA LEU A 26 -9.54 27.92 -4.14
C LEU A 26 -9.34 29.40 -3.82
N ARG A 27 -9.46 30.28 -4.82
CA ARG A 27 -9.67 31.70 -4.51
C ARG A 27 -10.92 31.73 -3.67
N ALA A 28 -10.81 32.29 -2.46
CA ALA A 28 -11.95 32.50 -1.58
C ALA A 28 -12.93 33.41 -2.33
N HIS A 29 -13.93 32.82 -2.97
CA HIS A 29 -15.22 33.48 -3.13
C HIS A 29 -15.95 33.27 -1.81
N THR A 30 -15.43 33.94 -0.78
CA THR A 30 -16.15 34.16 0.47
C THR A 30 -17.44 34.87 0.10
N ARG A 31 -18.57 34.16 0.24
CA ARG A 31 -19.77 34.84 0.73
C ARG A 31 -19.56 34.97 2.23
N GLU A 32 -19.30 36.19 2.66
CA GLU A 32 -19.22 36.56 4.06
C GLU A 32 -20.57 36.24 4.71
N CYS A 33 -20.60 35.26 5.60
CA CYS A 33 -21.80 34.86 6.35
C CYS A 33 -21.90 35.51 7.73
N PHE A 34 -21.19 36.63 7.95
CA PHE A 34 -21.31 37.42 9.17
C PHE A 34 -21.25 38.90 8.81
N HIS A 35 -22.36 39.61 9.02
CA HIS A 35 -22.41 41.06 8.94
C HIS A 35 -22.54 41.57 10.37
N GLU A 36 -21.43 42.01 10.96
CA GLU A 36 -21.45 42.88 12.14
C GLU A 36 -20.32 43.91 11.95
N GLU A 37 -20.70 45.18 11.78
CA GLU A 37 -19.76 46.31 11.75
C GLU A 37 -19.36 46.66 13.19
N LEU A 38 -18.25 46.09 13.64
CA LEU A 38 -17.67 46.41 14.94
C LEU A 38 -16.94 47.75 14.90
N HIS A 39 -17.36 48.67 15.76
CA HIS A 39 -16.75 49.98 15.96
C HIS A 39 -15.64 49.91 17.04
N LYS A 40 -14.77 50.92 17.06
CA LYS A 40 -13.56 50.96 17.92
C LYS A 40 -13.85 50.80 19.42
N ASP A 41 -15.06 51.12 19.85
CA ASP A 41 -15.48 51.08 21.26
C ASP A 41 -16.36 49.85 21.60
N ASP A 42 -16.56 48.92 20.66
CA ASP A 42 -17.36 47.73 20.89
C ASP A 42 -16.62 46.72 21.78
N ARG A 43 -17.25 46.34 22.89
CA ARG A 43 -16.76 45.28 23.78
C ARG A 43 -17.31 43.93 23.35
N MET A 44 -16.46 43.11 22.73
CA MET A 44 -16.71 41.69 22.52
C MET A 44 -16.83 40.98 23.87
N THR A 45 -18.01 40.43 24.16
CA THR A 45 -18.24 39.61 25.34
C THR A 45 -18.27 38.14 24.92
N VAL A 46 -17.20 37.41 25.23
CA VAL A 46 -17.15 35.96 25.03
C VAL A 46 -17.75 35.29 26.26
N THR A 47 -19.04 34.98 26.21
CA THR A 47 -19.69 34.13 27.21
C THR A 47 -19.38 32.67 26.92
N PHE A 48 -18.55 32.06 27.76
CA PHE A 48 -18.51 30.62 27.88
C PHE A 48 -19.73 30.19 28.69
N GLN A 49 -20.70 29.54 28.07
CA GLN A 49 -21.62 28.70 28.84
C GLN A 49 -20.84 27.45 29.25
N THR A 50 -20.12 27.51 30.36
CA THR A 50 -19.95 26.32 31.19
C THR A 50 -21.33 26.03 31.76
N GLY A 51 -21.96 24.95 31.30
CA GLY A 51 -23.23 24.51 31.84
C GLY A 51 -23.07 24.15 33.31
N ASP A 52 -23.32 25.11 34.19
CA ASP A 52 -23.60 24.83 35.60
C ASP A 52 -25.00 24.20 35.67
N ARG A 53 -25.07 22.88 35.48
CA ARG A 53 -26.14 22.11 36.11
C ARG A 53 -25.83 22.13 37.59
N GLU A 54 -26.64 22.88 38.34
CA GLU A 54 -26.71 22.81 39.79
C GLU A 54 -26.60 21.33 40.24
N ARG A 55 -25.51 21.00 40.92
CA ARG A 55 -25.35 19.73 41.62
C ARG A 55 -26.30 19.74 42.81
N ASN A 56 -27.52 19.24 42.61
CA ASN A 56 -28.30 18.74 43.73
C ASN A 56 -27.56 17.54 44.32
N HIS A 57 -27.05 17.71 45.54
CA HIS A 57 -26.52 16.64 46.38
C HIS A 57 -27.65 15.66 46.71
N ARG A 58 -27.83 14.66 45.85
CA ARG A 58 -28.43 13.34 46.10
C ARG A 58 -28.48 12.64 44.75
N ASP A 59 -27.38 11.97 44.42
CA ASP A 59 -27.23 10.82 43.50
C ASP A 59 -25.74 10.77 43.10
N GLU A 60 -24.90 10.32 44.04
CA GLU A 60 -23.58 9.77 43.71
C GLU A 60 -23.78 8.39 43.06
N GLU A 61 -24.43 8.35 41.90
CA GLU A 61 -24.24 7.22 41.00
C GLU A 61 -22.96 7.45 40.22
N LYS A 62 -21.98 6.58 40.53
CA LYS A 62 -20.76 6.27 39.79
C LYS A 62 -20.60 7.09 38.51
N LEU A 63 -19.62 8.00 38.52
CA LEU A 63 -19.03 8.54 37.30
C LEU A 63 -18.50 7.35 36.47
N SER A 64 -19.36 6.77 35.64
CA SER A 64 -18.98 5.79 34.64
C SER A 64 -18.04 6.50 33.67
N SER A 65 -17.09 5.75 33.12
CA SER A 65 -16.06 6.30 32.26
C SER A 65 -16.66 7.23 31.19
N SER A 66 -16.01 8.36 30.93
CA SER A 66 -16.37 9.31 29.85
C SER A 66 -16.46 8.67 28.46
N THR A 67 -16.13 7.39 28.34
CA THR A 67 -16.22 6.54 27.16
C THR A 67 -17.66 6.14 26.82
N GLN A 68 -18.57 6.03 27.79
CA GLN A 68 -19.95 5.55 27.53
C GLN A 68 -20.78 6.49 26.62
N TYR A 69 -20.46 7.78 26.57
CA TYR A 69 -21.27 8.78 25.86
C TYR A 69 -21.05 8.85 24.34
N LEU A 70 -20.09 8.11 23.78
CA LEU A 70 -19.76 8.14 22.35
C LEU A 70 -20.09 6.85 21.59
N ASP A 71 -20.64 5.85 22.26
CA ASP A 71 -20.94 4.52 21.70
C ASP A 71 -22.43 4.34 21.36
N HIS A 72 -23.21 5.43 21.33
CA HIS A 72 -24.65 5.38 21.06
C HIS A 72 -24.96 5.22 19.57
N ASP A 73 -25.83 4.28 19.25
CA ASP A 73 -26.30 4.01 17.89
C ASP A 73 -27.32 5.05 17.40
N PRO A 74 -27.45 5.26 16.07
CA PRO A 74 -28.31 6.30 15.51
C PRO A 74 -29.76 6.29 16.01
N ASP A 75 -30.29 5.11 16.34
CA ASP A 75 -31.67 4.91 16.80
C ASP A 75 -31.81 5.03 18.34
N SER A 76 -30.76 5.50 19.04
CA SER A 76 -30.79 5.63 20.49
C SER A 76 -31.69 6.76 20.96
N ASP A 77 -32.49 6.50 22.00
CA ASP A 77 -33.41 7.46 22.63
C ASP A 77 -32.73 8.74 23.17
N ILE A 78 -31.40 8.75 23.27
CA ILE A 78 -30.65 9.94 23.68
C ILE A 78 -30.69 11.04 22.62
N PHE A 79 -30.93 10.70 21.36
CA PHE A 79 -30.92 11.63 20.24
C PHE A 79 -32.31 12.24 20.04
N THR A 80 -32.64 13.20 20.89
CA THR A 80 -33.92 13.92 20.81
C THR A 80 -33.88 15.09 19.80
N ASN A 81 -32.69 15.59 19.47
CA ASN A 81 -32.48 16.67 18.51
C ASN A 81 -31.52 16.24 17.38
N PRO A 82 -31.81 16.55 16.10
CA PRO A 82 -30.87 16.32 14.99
C PRO A 82 -29.47 16.92 15.19
N VAL A 83 -29.35 18.01 15.97
CA VAL A 83 -28.06 18.60 16.34
C VAL A 83 -27.24 17.63 17.19
N ASP A 84 -27.87 16.89 18.11
CA ASP A 84 -27.17 15.91 18.96
C ASP A 84 -26.58 14.79 18.11
N VAL A 85 -27.33 14.31 17.12
CA VAL A 85 -26.88 13.31 16.13
C VAL A 85 -25.66 13.84 15.37
N PHE A 86 -25.73 15.09 14.90
CA PHE A 86 -24.64 15.71 14.14
C PHE A 86 -23.38 15.92 14.98
N VAL A 87 -23.53 16.40 16.23
CA VAL A 87 -22.43 16.61 17.17
C VAL A 87 -21.81 15.28 17.59
N HIS A 88 -22.62 14.26 17.90
CA HIS A 88 -22.13 12.95 18.29
C HIS A 88 -21.35 12.26 17.15
N SER A 89 -21.91 12.24 15.93
CA SER A 89 -21.21 11.65 14.79
C SER A 89 -19.98 12.46 14.38
N GLY A 90 -20.03 13.79 14.52
CA GLY A 90 -18.90 14.70 14.27
C GLY A 90 -17.75 14.52 15.25
N ALA A 91 -18.06 14.40 16.55
CA ALA A 91 -17.06 14.14 17.58
C ALA A 91 -16.38 12.78 17.35
N ASN A 92 -17.16 11.73 17.09
CA ASN A 92 -16.64 10.41 16.75
C ASN A 92 -15.74 10.43 15.50
N LEU A 93 -16.15 11.13 14.44
CA LEU A 93 -15.34 11.31 13.25
C LEU A 93 -14.02 12.04 13.54
N CYS A 94 -14.07 13.23 14.12
CA CYS A 94 -12.89 14.09 14.28
C CYS A 94 -11.87 13.49 15.25
N PHE A 95 -12.30 12.99 16.41
CA PHE A 95 -11.41 12.30 17.34
C PHE A 95 -10.95 10.95 16.80
N GLY A 96 -11.82 10.22 16.10
CA GLY A 96 -11.47 8.97 15.43
C GLY A 96 -10.33 9.14 14.43
N LEU A 97 -10.46 10.13 13.53
CA LEU A 97 -9.41 10.52 12.58
C LEU A 97 -8.13 10.96 13.29
N LEU A 98 -8.23 11.83 14.29
CA LEU A 98 -7.07 12.35 15.01
C LEU A 98 -6.28 11.23 15.69
N LEU A 99 -6.97 10.36 16.42
CA LEU A 99 -6.35 9.23 17.12
C LEU A 99 -5.70 8.24 16.15
N LEU A 100 -6.39 7.93 15.05
CA LEU A 100 -5.88 7.05 14.00
C LEU A 100 -4.62 7.64 13.36
N LEU A 101 -4.69 8.89 12.88
CA LEU A 101 -3.58 9.55 12.20
C LEU A 101 -2.36 9.67 13.12
N ILE A 102 -2.55 10.05 14.40
CA ILE A 102 -1.44 10.13 15.36
C ILE A 102 -0.87 8.73 15.66
N SER A 103 -1.69 7.69 15.70
CA SER A 103 -1.22 6.31 15.95
C SER A 103 -0.31 5.79 14.84
N MET A 104 -0.46 6.35 13.65
CA MET A 104 0.38 5.98 12.50
C MET A 104 1.69 6.79 12.53
N ILE A 105 1.77 7.92 13.24
CA ILE A 105 2.96 8.80 13.22
C ILE A 105 4.18 8.04 13.74
N PRO A 106 5.34 8.19 13.08
CA PRO A 106 6.54 7.45 13.43
C PRO A 106 7.00 7.75 14.86
N PRO A 107 7.55 6.78 15.61
CA PRO A 107 7.91 6.93 17.01
C PRO A 107 8.86 8.10 17.33
N ALA A 108 9.65 8.56 16.36
CA ALA A 108 10.53 9.71 16.52
C ALA A 108 9.76 11.03 16.72
N PHE A 109 8.57 11.19 16.13
CA PHE A 109 7.72 12.38 16.27
C PHE A 109 6.63 12.23 17.30
N SER A 110 6.19 11.00 17.58
CA SER A 110 5.21 10.78 18.64
C SER A 110 5.73 11.32 19.98
N LYS A 111 7.05 11.32 20.23
CA LYS A 111 7.67 11.97 21.39
C LYS A 111 7.39 13.48 21.49
N LEU A 112 7.33 14.21 20.38
CA LEU A 112 7.04 15.64 20.37
C LEU A 112 5.56 15.91 20.68
N LEU A 113 4.66 15.15 20.06
CA LEU A 113 3.22 15.23 20.32
C LEU A 113 2.86 14.75 21.72
N TYR A 114 3.59 13.76 22.24
CA TYR A 114 3.46 13.23 23.59
C TYR A 114 3.75 14.30 24.65
N ILE A 115 4.75 15.17 24.42
CA ILE A 115 5.07 16.29 25.32
C ILE A 115 3.89 17.28 25.43
N VAL A 116 3.11 17.43 24.35
CA VAL A 116 1.91 18.30 24.29
C VAL A 116 0.64 17.54 24.72
N GLY A 117 0.75 16.27 25.13
CA GLY A 117 -0.36 15.46 25.65
C GLY A 117 -1.15 14.67 24.61
N PHE A 118 -0.78 14.72 23.32
CA PHE A 118 -1.45 13.95 22.28
C PHE A 118 -0.84 12.55 22.14
N ARG A 119 -1.65 11.52 22.40
CA ARG A 119 -1.30 10.12 22.15
C ARG A 119 -2.23 9.53 21.11
N GLY A 120 -1.66 8.90 20.09
CA GLY A 120 -2.42 8.13 19.13
C GLY A 120 -2.93 6.83 19.75
N ASP A 121 -4.13 6.44 19.38
CA ASP A 121 -4.75 5.19 19.79
C ASP A 121 -5.53 4.64 18.60
N ARG A 122 -4.94 3.64 17.94
CA ARG A 122 -5.48 3.08 16.70
C ARG A 122 -6.81 2.39 16.92
N THR A 123 -6.89 1.54 17.94
CA THR A 123 -8.07 0.75 18.28
C THR A 123 -9.24 1.64 18.64
N ARG A 124 -8.99 2.64 19.49
CA ARG A 124 -10.02 3.62 19.83
C ARG A 124 -10.40 4.47 18.62
N GLY A 125 -9.42 4.93 17.84
CA GLY A 125 -9.66 5.74 16.64
C GLY A 125 -10.57 5.02 15.64
N LEU A 126 -10.28 3.75 15.34
CA LEU A 126 -11.09 2.95 14.43
C LEU A 126 -12.48 2.65 15.00
N ARG A 127 -12.60 2.35 16.31
CA ARG A 127 -13.91 2.18 16.96
C ARG A 127 -14.80 3.40 16.78
N MET A 128 -14.25 4.59 17.03
CA MET A 128 -14.99 5.85 16.88
C MET A 128 -15.39 6.12 15.42
N LEU A 129 -14.51 5.83 14.46
CA LEU A 129 -14.84 5.95 13.04
C LEU A 129 -15.96 4.99 12.62
N TRP A 130 -15.90 3.74 13.09
CA TRP A 130 -16.98 2.77 12.84
C TRP A 130 -18.30 3.16 13.52
N GLN A 131 -18.24 3.84 14.67
CA GLN A 131 -19.45 4.37 15.28
C GLN A 131 -20.01 5.54 14.46
N ALA A 132 -19.17 6.47 14.04
CA ALA A 132 -19.57 7.58 13.16
C ALA A 132 -20.16 7.07 11.83
N SER A 133 -19.62 6.00 11.24
CA SER A 133 -20.07 5.49 9.93
C SER A 133 -21.50 4.98 9.91
N LYS A 134 -22.09 4.64 11.07
CA LYS A 134 -23.50 4.22 11.18
C LYS A 134 -24.48 5.38 10.96
N PHE A 135 -24.02 6.63 11.08
CA PHE A 135 -24.91 7.78 11.04
C PHE A 135 -25.20 8.25 9.61
N ASN A 136 -26.49 8.50 9.34
CA ASN A 136 -26.99 8.96 8.05
C ASN A 136 -26.77 10.46 7.79
N ASN A 137 -25.53 10.95 8.00
CA ASN A 137 -25.12 12.32 7.69
C ASN A 137 -23.75 12.37 6.98
N LEU A 138 -23.22 13.57 6.73
CA LEU A 138 -21.92 13.77 6.08
C LEU A 138 -20.77 13.16 6.90
N ASN A 139 -20.83 13.25 8.23
CA ASN A 139 -19.77 12.72 9.09
C ASN A 139 -19.64 11.21 8.94
N GLY A 140 -20.78 10.49 8.87
CA GLY A 140 -20.78 9.05 8.63
C GLY A 140 -20.21 8.66 7.27
N ALA A 141 -20.51 9.44 6.21
CA ALA A 141 -19.92 9.24 4.89
C ALA A 141 -18.39 9.44 4.90
N ILE A 142 -17.89 10.50 5.54
CA ILE A 142 -16.43 10.75 5.64
C ILE A 142 -15.77 9.67 6.51
N ALA A 143 -16.40 9.23 7.60
CA ALA A 143 -15.90 8.14 8.42
C ALA A 143 -15.80 6.83 7.61
N GLY A 144 -16.82 6.53 6.80
CA GLY A 144 -16.82 5.39 5.89
C GLY A 144 -15.67 5.42 4.88
N LEU A 145 -15.43 6.59 4.26
CA LEU A 145 -14.27 6.78 3.38
C LEU A 145 -12.94 6.60 4.12
N ALA A 146 -12.80 7.14 5.34
CA ALA A 146 -11.59 7.02 6.14
C ALA A 146 -11.29 5.57 6.50
N LEU A 147 -12.32 4.80 6.87
CA LEU A 147 -12.21 3.36 7.15
C LEU A 147 -11.78 2.59 5.90
N LEU A 148 -12.45 2.80 4.77
CA LEU A 148 -12.09 2.13 3.51
C LEU A 148 -10.67 2.49 3.07
N ALA A 149 -10.27 3.76 3.15
CA ALA A 149 -8.90 4.19 2.84
C ALA A 149 -7.86 3.53 3.74
N TYR A 150 -8.14 3.43 5.05
CA TYR A 150 -7.25 2.76 5.99
C TYR A 150 -7.14 1.25 5.71
N TYR A 151 -8.25 0.54 5.56
CA TYR A 151 -8.19 -0.90 5.34
C TYR A 151 -7.74 -1.29 3.94
N ASN A 152 -8.39 -0.74 2.91
CA ASN A 152 -8.12 -1.10 1.52
C ASN A 152 -6.80 -0.52 1.01
N GLY A 153 -6.41 0.64 1.53
CA GLY A 153 -5.24 1.37 1.06
C GLY A 153 -3.98 1.12 1.90
N PHE A 154 -4.09 1.16 3.22
CA PHE A 154 -2.93 1.07 4.13
C PHE A 154 -2.67 -0.36 4.59
N ILE A 155 -3.66 -1.04 5.19
CA ILE A 155 -3.47 -2.39 5.73
C ILE A 155 -3.20 -3.41 4.63
N ARG A 156 -3.97 -3.38 3.54
CA ARG A 156 -3.76 -4.29 2.40
C ARG A 156 -2.42 -4.10 1.68
N TYR A 157 -1.74 -2.98 1.88
CA TYR A 157 -0.39 -2.77 1.35
C TYR A 157 0.67 -3.61 2.09
N CYS A 158 0.35 -4.12 3.28
CA CYS A 158 1.26 -4.88 4.13
C CYS A 158 1.04 -6.39 3.98
N ASP A 159 2.13 -7.16 3.85
CA ASP A 159 2.06 -8.61 3.65
C ASP A 159 1.99 -9.38 4.98
N ILE A 160 2.60 -8.84 6.03
CA ILE A 160 2.65 -9.43 7.37
C ILE A 160 1.67 -8.69 8.26
N VAL A 161 0.42 -9.16 8.23
CA VAL A 161 -0.70 -8.63 9.02
C VAL A 161 -1.34 -9.75 9.83
N ASP A 162 -1.85 -9.40 11.00
CA ASP A 162 -2.66 -10.31 11.82
C ASP A 162 -3.99 -10.61 11.11
N GLY A 163 -4.11 -11.82 10.59
CA GLY A 163 -5.30 -12.34 9.92
C GLY A 163 -6.21 -13.15 10.85
N SER A 164 -5.98 -13.13 12.17
CA SER A 164 -6.88 -13.81 13.11
C SER A 164 -8.27 -13.17 13.05
N SER A 165 -9.26 -13.91 12.53
CA SER A 165 -10.65 -13.50 12.65
C SER A 165 -11.02 -13.58 14.13
N SER A 166 -11.19 -12.43 14.79
CA SER A 166 -11.87 -12.41 16.08
C SER A 166 -13.32 -12.81 15.84
N GLU A 167 -13.66 -14.07 16.13
CA GLU A 167 -15.05 -14.54 16.19
C GLU A 167 -15.88 -13.69 17.19
N ASN A 168 -15.22 -12.99 18.12
CA ASN A 168 -15.83 -12.17 19.16
C ASN A 168 -16.14 -10.71 18.76
N GLY A 169 -15.96 -10.30 17.49
CA GLY A 169 -16.42 -8.99 16.98
C GLY A 169 -15.80 -7.71 17.58
N ASP A 170 -15.01 -7.80 18.66
CA ASP A 170 -14.57 -6.64 19.44
C ASP A 170 -13.25 -6.01 18.94
N SER A 171 -12.44 -6.78 18.20
CA SER A 171 -11.17 -6.31 17.65
C SER A 171 -11.37 -5.47 16.39
N THR A 172 -11.68 -4.20 16.60
CA THR A 172 -11.93 -3.25 15.51
C THR A 172 -10.68 -2.93 14.67
N ASP A 173 -9.49 -3.38 15.06
CA ASP A 173 -8.24 -3.21 14.31
C ASP A 173 -8.03 -4.22 13.17
N ILE A 174 -8.80 -5.31 13.16
CA ILE A 174 -8.58 -6.43 12.25
C ILE A 174 -9.32 -6.18 10.94
N TYR A 175 -8.65 -6.47 9.82
CA TYR A 175 -9.27 -6.38 8.50
C TYR A 175 -10.43 -7.38 8.39
N SER A 176 -11.64 -6.87 8.09
CA SER A 176 -12.83 -7.69 7.86
C SER A 176 -13.45 -7.34 6.51
N GLU A 177 -13.28 -8.23 5.53
CA GLU A 177 -13.85 -8.03 4.19
C GLU A 177 -15.38 -7.88 4.23
N GLN A 178 -16.05 -8.71 5.03
CA GLN A 178 -17.50 -8.70 5.16
C GLN A 178 -18.00 -7.32 5.63
N ARG A 179 -17.35 -6.77 6.67
CA ARG A 179 -17.73 -5.48 7.24
C ARG A 179 -17.50 -4.33 6.27
N LEU A 180 -16.38 -4.36 5.53
CA LEU A 180 -16.07 -3.35 4.52
C LEU A 180 -17.01 -3.44 3.31
N THR A 181 -17.38 -4.65 2.90
CA THR A 181 -18.34 -4.88 1.80
C THR A 181 -19.72 -4.35 2.18
N ALA A 182 -20.18 -4.61 3.41
CA ALA A 182 -21.45 -4.09 3.92
C ALA A 182 -21.46 -2.55 3.97
N LEU A 183 -20.41 -1.95 4.53
CA LEU A 183 -20.24 -0.50 4.57
C LEU A 183 -20.26 0.12 3.17
N LEU A 184 -19.52 -0.46 2.22
CA LEU A 184 -19.49 0.05 0.86
C LEU A 184 -20.85 -0.08 0.17
N ALA A 185 -21.53 -1.21 0.32
CA ALA A 185 -22.85 -1.44 -0.27
C ALA A 185 -23.90 -0.43 0.24
N GLU A 186 -23.87 -0.13 1.53
CA GLU A 186 -24.70 0.91 2.14
C GLU A 186 -24.39 2.29 1.53
N MET A 187 -23.10 2.65 1.44
CA MET A 187 -22.68 3.93 0.89
C MET A 187 -22.99 4.09 -0.61
N ARG A 188 -22.86 3.01 -1.40
CA ARG A 188 -23.25 2.99 -2.82
C ARG A 188 -24.76 3.14 -3.00
N THR A 189 -25.56 2.54 -2.11
CA THR A 189 -27.02 2.70 -2.11
C THR A 189 -27.43 4.13 -1.79
N ARG A 190 -26.77 4.73 -0.79
CA ARG A 190 -27.08 6.09 -0.32
C ARG A 190 -26.58 7.19 -1.26
N PHE A 191 -25.47 6.94 -1.95
CA PHE A 191 -24.80 7.91 -2.82
C PHE A 191 -24.48 7.28 -4.20
N PRO A 192 -25.49 6.90 -5.00
CA PRO A 192 -25.32 6.08 -6.20
C PRO A 192 -24.47 6.75 -7.29
N HIS A 193 -24.46 8.09 -7.33
CA HIS A 193 -23.73 8.89 -8.32
C HIS A 193 -22.36 9.38 -7.84
N SER A 194 -21.91 8.98 -6.64
CA SER A 194 -20.61 9.41 -6.12
C SER A 194 -19.48 8.54 -6.65
N HIS A 195 -18.57 9.16 -7.41
CA HIS A 195 -17.34 8.52 -7.90
C HIS A 195 -16.38 8.08 -6.79
N LEU A 196 -16.46 8.66 -5.59
CA LEU A 196 -15.64 8.20 -4.47
C LEU A 196 -15.99 6.76 -4.06
N TRP A 197 -17.28 6.41 -4.09
CA TRP A 197 -17.71 5.05 -3.75
C TRP A 197 -17.49 4.08 -4.90
N LEU A 198 -17.63 4.54 -6.15
CA LEU A 198 -17.25 3.74 -7.33
C LEU A 198 -15.75 3.42 -7.33
N LEU A 199 -14.90 4.38 -6.93
CA LEU A 199 -13.47 4.19 -6.75
C LEU A 199 -13.18 3.12 -5.67
N GLU A 200 -13.83 3.21 -4.51
CA GLU A 200 -13.66 2.19 -3.45
C GLU A 200 -14.18 0.80 -3.87
N GLU A 201 -15.25 0.74 -4.65
CA GLU A 201 -15.75 -0.50 -5.25
C GLU A 201 -14.71 -1.14 -6.18
N SER A 202 -14.08 -0.34 -7.06
CA SER A 202 -13.00 -0.80 -7.92
C SER A 202 -11.80 -1.33 -7.11
N ARG A 203 -11.41 -0.65 -6.02
CA ARG A 203 -10.35 -1.11 -5.11
C ARG A 203 -10.68 -2.44 -4.45
N MET A 204 -11.94 -2.66 -4.09
CA MET A 204 -12.42 -3.93 -3.54
C MET A 204 -12.47 -5.04 -4.60
N GLN A 205 -12.79 -4.74 -5.86
CA GLN A 205 -12.65 -5.71 -6.96
C GLN A 205 -11.17 -6.12 -7.15
N GLY A 206 -10.25 -5.15 -7.09
CA GLY A 206 -8.81 -5.44 -7.05
C GLY A 206 -8.38 -6.23 -5.81
N ALA A 207 -9.12 -6.15 -4.69
CA ALA A 207 -8.90 -7.01 -3.52
C ALA A 207 -9.19 -8.47 -3.78
N LYS A 208 -10.26 -8.71 -4.53
CA LYS A 208 -10.73 -10.03 -4.92
C LYS A 208 -9.98 -10.59 -6.13
N LYS A 209 -8.84 -9.98 -6.48
CA LYS A 209 -8.06 -10.28 -7.69
C LYS A 209 -8.89 -10.18 -9.00
N ASN A 210 -9.97 -9.40 -8.99
CA ASN A 210 -10.81 -9.13 -10.14
C ASN A 210 -10.46 -7.78 -10.77
N LEU A 211 -9.26 -7.69 -11.35
CA LEU A 211 -8.79 -6.45 -11.99
C LEU A 211 -9.61 -6.06 -13.23
N ASN A 212 -10.18 -7.03 -13.95
CA ASN A 212 -11.05 -6.72 -15.10
C ASN A 212 -12.34 -6.02 -14.67
N GLY A 213 -13.02 -6.53 -13.63
CA GLY A 213 -14.19 -5.86 -13.06
C GLY A 213 -13.83 -4.48 -12.45
N ALA A 214 -12.66 -4.38 -11.81
CA ALA A 214 -12.15 -3.10 -11.32
C ALA A 214 -11.97 -2.07 -12.45
N LEU A 215 -11.45 -2.50 -13.60
CA LEU A 215 -11.22 -1.66 -14.77
C LEU A 215 -12.52 -1.25 -15.45
N GLU A 216 -13.48 -2.16 -15.57
CA GLU A 216 -14.80 -1.90 -16.15
C GLU A 216 -15.52 -0.78 -15.38
N LEU A 217 -15.52 -0.84 -14.05
CA LEU A 217 -16.09 0.20 -13.20
C LEU A 217 -15.46 1.58 -13.46
N LEU A 218 -14.14 1.64 -13.65
CA LEU A 218 -13.39 2.88 -13.84
C LEU A 218 -13.36 3.40 -15.28
N SER A 219 -13.80 2.59 -16.24
CA SER A 219 -13.76 2.92 -17.67
C SER A 219 -15.13 3.36 -18.21
N GLY A 220 -16.13 3.53 -17.34
CA GLY A 220 -17.44 4.04 -17.74
C GLY A 220 -17.41 5.47 -18.26
N ASP A 221 -18.45 5.87 -18.99
CA ASP A 221 -18.52 7.17 -19.68
C ASP A 221 -18.74 8.37 -18.74
N THR A 222 -19.06 8.13 -17.47
CA THR A 222 -19.36 9.18 -16.50
C THR A 222 -18.10 9.64 -15.79
N LYS A 223 -17.72 10.91 -15.96
CA LYS A 223 -16.64 11.56 -15.21
C LYS A 223 -17.14 12.26 -13.95
N SER A 224 -16.28 12.41 -12.94
CA SER A 224 -16.61 13.19 -11.76
C SER A 224 -16.62 14.69 -12.09
N PRO A 225 -17.60 15.49 -11.60
CA PRO A 225 -17.54 16.94 -11.73
C PRO A 225 -16.39 17.56 -10.91
N LEU A 226 -15.85 16.83 -9.94
CA LEU A 226 -14.71 17.26 -9.13
C LEU A 226 -13.41 16.73 -9.74
N LYS A 227 -12.57 17.64 -10.25
CA LYS A 227 -11.28 17.31 -10.87
C LYS A 227 -10.39 16.43 -9.98
N GLN A 228 -10.44 16.63 -8.67
CA GLN A 228 -9.67 15.86 -7.69
C GLN A 228 -10.14 14.42 -7.61
N VAL A 229 -11.46 14.19 -7.63
CA VAL A 229 -12.03 12.85 -7.60
C VAL A 229 -11.79 12.15 -8.93
N GLU A 230 -11.93 12.87 -10.05
CA GLU A 230 -11.57 12.37 -11.38
C GLU A 230 -10.09 11.94 -11.44
N ALA A 231 -9.19 12.76 -10.90
CA ALA A 231 -7.77 12.44 -10.83
C ALA A 231 -7.48 11.15 -10.05
N LEU A 232 -8.24 10.89 -8.97
CA LEU A 232 -8.14 9.63 -8.21
C LEU A 232 -8.66 8.43 -9.02
N CYS A 233 -9.78 8.58 -9.74
CA CYS A 233 -10.32 7.54 -10.61
C CYS A 233 -9.35 7.18 -11.74
N VAL A 234 -8.80 8.19 -12.44
CA VAL A 234 -7.81 7.97 -13.51
C VAL A 234 -6.54 7.35 -12.94
N PHE A 235 -6.09 7.74 -11.75
CA PHE A 235 -4.94 7.12 -11.10
C PHE A 235 -5.17 5.65 -10.78
N GLU A 236 -6.33 5.30 -10.21
CA GLU A 236 -6.68 3.90 -9.93
C GLU A 236 -6.86 3.08 -11.22
N LYS A 237 -7.40 3.69 -12.28
CA LYS A 237 -7.51 3.07 -13.61
C LYS A 237 -6.13 2.77 -14.17
N SER A 238 -5.20 3.72 -14.03
CA SER A 238 -3.82 3.59 -14.48
C SER A 238 -3.09 2.45 -13.75
N LEU A 239 -3.26 2.34 -12.42
CA LEU A 239 -2.73 1.23 -11.64
C LEU A 239 -3.37 -0.11 -12.03
N THR A 240 -4.67 -0.14 -12.26
CA THR A 240 -5.37 -1.35 -12.69
C THR A 240 -4.90 -1.81 -14.06
N ALA A 241 -4.67 -0.87 -15.00
CA ALA A 241 -4.07 -1.16 -16.31
C ALA A 241 -2.63 -1.65 -16.20
N LEU A 242 -1.82 -1.07 -15.29
CA LEU A 242 -0.47 -1.52 -14.96
C LEU A 242 -0.47 -2.99 -14.52
N TYR A 243 -1.33 -3.37 -13.58
CA TYR A 243 -1.41 -4.76 -13.07
C TYR A 243 -2.03 -5.75 -14.06
N LEU A 244 -2.77 -5.27 -15.05
CA LEU A 244 -3.32 -6.09 -16.15
C LEU A 244 -2.35 -6.21 -17.34
N HIS A 245 -1.17 -5.59 -17.27
CA HIS A 245 -0.25 -5.46 -18.41
C HIS A 245 -0.91 -4.85 -19.66
N LYS A 246 -1.92 -3.97 -19.48
CA LYS A 246 -2.54 -3.21 -20.57
C LYS A 246 -1.68 -1.97 -20.87
N TYR A 247 -0.56 -2.18 -21.54
CA TYR A 247 0.51 -1.19 -21.69
C TYR A 247 0.07 0.14 -22.29
N GLU A 248 -0.67 0.11 -23.41
CA GLU A 248 -1.14 1.32 -24.08
C GLU A 248 -2.10 2.12 -23.18
N LEU A 249 -3.11 1.44 -22.62
CA LEU A 249 -4.06 2.05 -21.69
C LEU A 249 -3.37 2.62 -20.45
N CYS A 250 -2.37 1.90 -19.93
CA CYS A 250 -1.55 2.34 -18.80
C CYS A 250 -0.79 3.63 -19.16
N ALA A 251 -0.13 3.68 -20.32
CA ALA A 251 0.59 4.86 -20.78
C ALA A 251 -0.34 6.07 -20.94
N GLU A 252 -1.46 5.90 -21.64
CA GLU A 252 -2.45 6.95 -21.88
C GLU A 252 -3.03 7.48 -20.57
N SER A 253 -3.43 6.59 -19.66
CA SER A 253 -4.05 6.99 -18.39
C SER A 253 -3.06 7.67 -17.44
N PHE A 254 -1.77 7.27 -17.43
CA PHE A 254 -0.74 7.98 -16.64
C PHE A 254 -0.37 9.34 -17.25
N ILE A 255 -0.41 9.49 -18.58
CA ILE A 255 -0.26 10.80 -19.23
C ILE A 255 -1.43 11.71 -18.82
N GLU A 256 -2.68 11.21 -18.84
CA GLU A 256 -3.85 11.95 -18.33
C GLU A 256 -3.66 12.32 -16.84
N CYS A 257 -3.12 11.41 -16.00
CA CYS A 257 -2.77 11.74 -14.62
C CYS A 257 -1.81 12.93 -14.52
N ALA A 258 -0.84 13.05 -15.42
CA ALA A 258 0.12 14.15 -15.43
C ALA A 258 -0.48 15.50 -15.86
N GLU A 259 -1.65 15.50 -16.50
CA GLU A 259 -2.42 16.69 -16.88
C GLU A 259 -3.42 17.08 -15.78
N LEU A 260 -4.02 16.07 -15.13
CA LEU A 260 -4.95 16.29 -14.02
C LEU A 260 -4.24 16.71 -12.73
N ASN A 261 -3.00 16.24 -12.51
CA ASN A 261 -2.26 16.44 -11.27
C ASN A 261 -1.03 17.34 -11.42
N SER A 262 -0.70 18.05 -10.35
CA SER A 262 0.52 18.88 -10.28
C SER A 262 1.69 18.21 -9.56
N TRP A 263 1.47 17.03 -8.97
CA TRP A 263 2.46 16.23 -8.23
C TRP A 263 2.83 14.97 -9.01
N SER A 264 3.99 14.39 -8.71
CA SER A 264 4.44 13.09 -9.25
C SER A 264 4.50 12.97 -10.78
N ARG A 265 4.54 14.09 -11.52
CA ARG A 265 4.57 14.09 -13.00
C ARG A 265 5.75 13.32 -13.57
N ALA A 266 6.93 13.39 -12.92
CA ALA A 266 8.11 12.61 -13.30
C ALA A 266 7.84 11.11 -13.25
N LEU A 267 7.19 10.64 -12.18
CA LEU A 267 6.78 9.24 -12.03
C LEU A 267 5.76 8.83 -13.09
N TYR A 268 4.75 9.66 -13.38
CA TYR A 268 3.74 9.31 -14.38
C TYR A 268 4.33 9.15 -15.78
N TYR A 269 5.21 10.06 -16.21
CA TYR A 269 5.92 9.90 -17.48
C TYR A 269 6.87 8.71 -17.48
N TYR A 270 7.52 8.41 -16.35
CA TYR A 270 8.36 7.22 -16.21
C TYR A 270 7.57 5.92 -16.39
N ILE A 271 6.38 5.79 -15.78
CA ILE A 271 5.52 4.61 -15.95
C ILE A 271 5.02 4.52 -17.39
N ALA A 272 4.57 5.63 -17.98
CA ALA A 272 4.12 5.65 -19.37
C ALA A 272 5.25 5.27 -20.36
N ALA A 273 6.48 5.74 -20.12
CA ALA A 273 7.64 5.34 -20.89
C ALA A 273 7.96 3.85 -20.74
N SER A 274 7.84 3.32 -19.51
CA SER A 274 8.04 1.90 -19.19
C SER A 274 7.01 1.01 -19.91
N SER A 275 5.76 1.46 -20.03
CA SER A 275 4.74 0.75 -20.83
C SER A 275 5.14 0.62 -22.31
N HIS A 276 5.64 1.70 -22.92
CA HIS A 276 6.11 1.65 -24.30
C HIS A 276 7.38 0.81 -24.47
N LEU A 277 8.27 0.80 -23.49
CA LEU A 277 9.43 -0.09 -23.47
C LEU A 277 9.00 -1.58 -23.47
N ALA A 278 8.02 -1.94 -22.66
CA ALA A 278 7.50 -3.31 -22.62
C ALA A 278 6.91 -3.73 -23.98
N ILE A 279 6.13 -2.85 -24.63
CA ILE A 279 5.63 -3.11 -26.00
C ILE A 279 6.78 -3.27 -27.00
N TYR A 280 7.78 -2.39 -26.95
CA TYR A 280 8.99 -2.51 -27.79
C TYR A 280 9.65 -3.87 -27.62
N ARG A 281 9.87 -4.33 -26.38
CA ARG A 281 10.51 -5.61 -26.09
C ARG A 281 9.70 -6.78 -26.65
N GLN A 282 8.37 -6.77 -26.47
CA GLN A 282 7.48 -7.81 -26.97
C GLN A 282 7.39 -7.85 -28.50
N LYS A 283 7.37 -6.69 -29.16
CA LYS A 283 7.20 -6.57 -30.62
C LYS A 283 8.51 -6.58 -31.39
N SER A 284 9.66 -6.51 -30.72
CA SER A 284 10.98 -6.37 -31.34
C SER A 284 11.27 -7.46 -32.39
N HIS A 285 10.77 -8.67 -32.17
CA HIS A 285 10.91 -9.79 -33.10
C HIS A 285 9.74 -9.87 -34.09
N ASP A 286 8.51 -9.79 -33.59
CA ASP A 286 7.31 -10.09 -34.40
C ASP A 286 6.88 -8.93 -35.30
N SER A 287 7.17 -7.70 -34.92
CA SER A 287 6.73 -6.50 -35.64
C SER A 287 7.74 -5.35 -35.44
N PRO A 288 8.91 -5.40 -36.12
CA PRO A 288 9.99 -4.43 -35.92
C PRO A 288 9.60 -2.97 -36.16
N ALA A 289 8.68 -2.71 -37.10
CA ALA A 289 8.18 -1.37 -37.37
C ALA A 289 7.41 -0.78 -36.16
N VAL A 290 6.50 -1.58 -35.59
CA VAL A 290 5.74 -1.22 -34.38
C VAL A 290 6.67 -1.05 -33.19
N ALA A 291 7.63 -1.98 -33.03
CA ALA A 291 8.63 -1.90 -31.97
C ALA A 291 9.41 -0.58 -32.04
N LYS A 292 9.87 -0.17 -33.24
CA LYS A 292 10.61 1.09 -33.43
C LYS A 292 9.78 2.32 -33.05
N GLU A 293 8.49 2.34 -33.36
CA GLU A 293 7.60 3.43 -32.95
C GLU A 293 7.50 3.53 -31.42
N HIS A 294 7.29 2.41 -30.75
CA HIS A 294 7.20 2.36 -29.29
C HIS A 294 8.55 2.66 -28.61
N ALA A 295 9.67 2.25 -29.19
CA ALA A 295 11.00 2.64 -28.71
C ALA A 295 11.18 4.16 -28.75
N ALA A 296 10.78 4.82 -29.85
CA ALA A 296 10.86 6.27 -29.97
C ALA A 296 9.99 6.98 -28.92
N LYS A 297 8.74 6.52 -28.72
CA LYS A 297 7.84 7.06 -27.69
C LYS A 297 8.42 6.85 -26.28
N ALA A 298 8.97 5.68 -25.99
CA ALA A 298 9.60 5.39 -24.69
C ALA A 298 10.77 6.34 -24.41
N VAL A 299 11.69 6.50 -25.37
CA VAL A 299 12.84 7.42 -25.25
C VAL A 299 12.37 8.86 -25.03
N GLU A 300 11.40 9.33 -25.81
CA GLU A 300 10.85 10.68 -25.67
C GLU A 300 10.29 10.93 -24.26
N LEU A 301 9.48 10.00 -23.76
CA LEU A 301 8.88 10.12 -22.43
C LEU A 301 9.92 10.02 -21.31
N PHE A 302 10.90 9.11 -21.42
CA PHE A 302 12.00 9.01 -20.45
C PHE A 302 12.84 10.30 -20.41
N GLN A 303 13.14 10.92 -21.55
CA GLN A 303 13.85 12.19 -21.61
C GLN A 303 13.06 13.37 -21.01
N ARG A 304 11.72 13.27 -20.95
CA ARG A 304 10.89 14.26 -20.25
C ARG A 304 10.99 14.15 -18.74
N VAL A 305 11.31 12.98 -18.17
CA VAL A 305 11.29 12.72 -16.72
C VAL A 305 12.17 13.69 -15.92
N PRO A 306 13.47 13.93 -16.24
CA PRO A 306 14.31 14.85 -15.48
C PRO A 306 13.76 16.28 -15.45
N SER A 307 13.12 16.73 -16.53
CA SER A 307 12.52 18.07 -16.62
C SER A 307 11.30 18.26 -15.71
N GLN A 308 10.71 17.17 -15.21
CA GLN A 308 9.53 17.21 -14.34
C GLN A 308 9.88 16.92 -12.87
N ALA A 309 11.02 16.28 -12.61
CA ALA A 309 11.47 15.94 -11.26
C ALA A 309 11.84 17.19 -10.45
N GLY A 310 11.53 17.18 -9.15
CA GLY A 310 11.94 18.23 -8.20
C GLY A 310 11.17 19.56 -8.33
N LYS A 311 10.22 19.67 -9.27
CA LYS A 311 9.30 20.83 -9.39
C LYS A 311 8.41 21.00 -8.17
N LYS A 312 8.03 19.89 -7.55
CA LYS A 312 7.33 19.87 -6.26
C LYS A 312 8.30 19.35 -5.20
N LYS A 313 8.33 20.03 -4.07
CA LYS A 313 9.14 19.66 -2.92
C LYS A 313 8.24 19.51 -1.71
N PHE A 314 8.51 18.51 -0.89
CA PHE A 314 7.86 18.33 0.40
C PHE A 314 8.86 18.66 1.50
N MET A 315 8.55 19.63 2.36
CA MET A 315 9.48 20.12 3.40
C MET A 315 10.89 20.42 2.85
N ALA A 316 10.94 21.13 1.72
CA ALA A 316 12.16 21.46 0.96
C ALA A 316 12.97 20.26 0.40
N ARG A 317 12.49 19.02 0.56
CA ARG A 317 13.08 17.81 -0.03
C ARG A 317 12.35 17.42 -1.32
N GLN A 318 13.07 16.83 -2.27
CA GLN A 318 12.45 16.22 -3.45
C GLN A 318 11.58 15.03 -3.05
N LEU A 319 10.59 14.72 -3.87
CA LEU A 319 9.76 13.54 -3.67
C LEU A 319 10.61 12.27 -3.81
N PRO A 320 10.39 11.22 -2.99
CA PRO A 320 11.20 10.00 -3.06
C PRO A 320 11.25 9.36 -4.46
N PHE A 321 10.11 9.33 -5.17
CA PHE A 321 10.09 8.81 -6.54
C PHE A 321 10.77 9.73 -7.55
N ASP A 322 10.78 11.06 -7.35
CA ASP A 322 11.52 11.96 -8.25
C ASP A 322 13.03 11.66 -8.18
N VAL A 323 13.54 11.35 -6.98
CA VAL A 323 14.93 10.91 -6.77
C VAL A 323 15.17 9.57 -7.47
N PHE A 324 14.32 8.57 -7.22
CA PHE A 324 14.39 7.24 -7.83
C PHE A 324 14.43 7.30 -9.36
N VAL A 325 13.42 7.92 -9.98
CA VAL A 325 13.33 7.93 -11.45
C VAL A 325 14.46 8.73 -12.08
N SER A 326 14.88 9.84 -11.47
CA SER A 326 16.01 10.63 -11.98
C SER A 326 17.31 9.84 -11.93
N ARG A 327 17.57 9.10 -10.83
CA ARG A 327 18.73 8.22 -10.71
C ARG A 327 18.71 7.12 -11.76
N LYS A 328 17.56 6.46 -12.00
CA LYS A 328 17.42 5.40 -13.01
C LYS A 328 17.75 5.91 -14.42
N ILE A 329 17.23 7.08 -14.79
CA ILE A 329 17.58 7.71 -16.08
C ILE A 329 19.08 7.97 -16.18
N LEU A 330 19.69 8.55 -15.15
CA LEU A 330 21.15 8.80 -15.13
C LEU A 330 21.96 7.50 -15.21
N LYS A 331 21.51 6.41 -14.57
CA LYS A 331 22.12 5.07 -14.65
C LYS A 331 22.13 4.59 -16.09
N TRP A 332 20.98 4.64 -16.77
CA TRP A 332 20.85 4.16 -18.14
C TRP A 332 21.56 5.07 -19.15
N GLU A 333 21.61 6.38 -18.94
CA GLU A 333 22.40 7.30 -19.77
C GLU A 333 23.91 7.04 -19.64
N SER A 334 24.40 6.84 -18.41
CA SER A 334 25.80 6.48 -18.16
C SER A 334 26.15 5.16 -18.82
N ARG A 335 25.27 4.17 -18.66
CA ARG A 335 25.42 2.83 -19.22
C ARG A 335 25.38 2.84 -20.75
N ALA A 336 24.47 3.58 -21.38
CA ALA A 336 24.41 3.72 -22.83
C ALA A 336 25.72 4.25 -23.41
N LYS A 337 26.34 5.23 -22.75
CA LYS A 337 27.66 5.79 -23.11
C LYS A 337 28.78 4.76 -22.92
N GLU A 338 28.84 4.10 -21.77
CA GLU A 338 29.86 3.10 -21.46
C GLU A 338 29.76 1.89 -22.40
N TRP A 339 28.54 1.50 -22.75
CA TRP A 339 28.29 0.33 -23.57
C TRP A 339 28.32 0.60 -25.06
N ASN A 340 28.29 1.89 -25.44
CA ASN A 340 28.16 2.37 -26.81
C ASN A 340 26.94 1.78 -27.52
N VAL A 341 25.78 1.90 -26.87
CA VAL A 341 24.47 1.42 -27.35
C VAL A 341 23.43 2.53 -27.25
N ASP A 342 22.29 2.35 -27.91
CA ASP A 342 21.17 3.27 -27.79
C ASP A 342 20.60 3.27 -26.37
N PHE A 343 20.04 4.41 -25.93
CA PHE A 343 19.47 4.54 -24.58
C PHE A 343 18.46 3.43 -24.25
N ILE A 344 17.62 3.05 -25.22
CA ILE A 344 16.59 2.01 -25.03
C ILE A 344 17.21 0.63 -24.73
N ASP A 345 18.37 0.33 -25.30
CA ASP A 345 19.10 -0.94 -25.13
C ASP A 345 19.95 -0.96 -23.85
N ALA A 346 20.15 0.19 -23.21
CA ALA A 346 20.81 0.29 -21.91
C ALA A 346 19.84 0.07 -20.73
N ILE A 347 18.53 0.08 -20.96
CA ILE A 347 17.55 -0.14 -19.88
C ILE A 347 17.59 -1.60 -19.45
N GLY A 348 17.84 -1.83 -18.15
CA GLY A 348 18.01 -3.15 -17.56
C GLY A 348 16.70 -3.89 -17.30
N VAL A 349 16.50 -4.37 -16.06
CA VAL A 349 15.27 -5.08 -15.68
C VAL A 349 14.05 -4.20 -15.96
N ASP A 350 12.93 -4.82 -16.33
CA ASP A 350 11.75 -4.08 -16.79
C ASP A 350 11.23 -3.10 -15.72
N PRO A 351 11.33 -1.77 -15.97
CA PRO A 351 10.85 -0.77 -15.02
C PRO A 351 9.33 -0.80 -14.86
N PHE A 352 8.57 -1.41 -15.78
CA PHE A 352 7.14 -1.64 -15.61
C PHE A 352 6.87 -2.62 -14.47
N GLU A 353 7.62 -3.72 -14.40
CA GLU A 353 7.54 -4.73 -13.34
C GLU A 353 8.04 -4.20 -11.99
N GLU A 354 9.07 -3.34 -12.00
CA GLU A 354 9.48 -2.61 -10.79
C GLU A 354 8.32 -1.75 -10.23
N MET A 355 7.55 -1.10 -11.11
CA MET A 355 6.40 -0.29 -10.70
C MET A 355 5.24 -1.15 -10.19
N ILE A 356 4.99 -2.32 -10.76
CA ILE A 356 4.04 -3.30 -10.20
C ILE A 356 4.44 -3.64 -8.76
N TYR A 357 5.72 -3.94 -8.52
CA TYR A 357 6.22 -4.24 -7.17
C TYR A 357 6.05 -3.07 -6.19
N PHE A 358 6.52 -1.87 -6.55
CA PHE A 358 6.45 -0.71 -5.66
C PHE A 358 5.02 -0.27 -5.35
N TRP A 359 4.04 -0.57 -6.22
CA TRP A 359 2.63 -0.32 -5.98
C TRP A 359 1.87 -1.55 -5.45
N ASN A 360 2.58 -2.56 -4.93
CA ASN A 360 2.01 -3.76 -4.31
C ASN A 360 1.02 -4.52 -5.22
N GLY A 361 1.29 -4.50 -6.53
CA GLY A 361 0.41 -5.07 -7.55
C GLY A 361 0.21 -6.57 -7.42
N HIS A 362 1.24 -7.31 -7.01
CA HIS A 362 1.16 -8.77 -6.85
C HIS A 362 0.07 -9.22 -5.87
N SER A 363 -0.29 -8.39 -4.89
CA SER A 363 -1.40 -8.68 -3.95
C SER A 363 -2.79 -8.56 -4.58
N ARG A 364 -2.90 -7.94 -5.76
CA ARG A 364 -4.14 -7.66 -6.49
C ARG A 364 -4.27 -8.51 -7.77
N MET A 365 -3.21 -9.23 -8.13
CA MET A 365 -3.13 -10.02 -9.35
C MET A 365 -3.58 -11.46 -9.09
N ASN A 366 -4.23 -12.04 -10.08
CA ASN A 366 -4.50 -13.48 -10.11
C ASN A 366 -3.27 -14.25 -10.63
N ASP A 367 -3.32 -15.58 -10.56
CA ASP A 367 -2.17 -16.42 -10.89
C ASP A 367 -1.74 -16.25 -12.37
N GLU A 368 -2.69 -16.07 -13.30
CA GLU A 368 -2.39 -15.82 -14.72
C GLU A 368 -1.59 -14.52 -14.92
N GLN A 369 -2.00 -13.44 -14.25
CA GLN A 369 -1.32 -12.14 -14.30
C GLN A 369 0.06 -12.19 -13.62
N LEU A 370 0.19 -12.94 -12.53
CA LEU A 370 1.47 -13.18 -11.86
C LEU A 370 2.43 -13.96 -12.76
N GLU A 371 1.96 -15.01 -13.43
CA GLU A 371 2.77 -15.76 -14.41
C GLU A 371 3.13 -14.90 -15.64
N ALA A 372 2.24 -14.01 -16.09
CA ALA A 372 2.57 -13.03 -17.12
C ALA A 372 3.71 -12.09 -16.71
N SER A 373 3.76 -11.69 -15.42
CA SER A 373 4.85 -10.88 -14.86
C SER A 373 6.18 -11.64 -14.86
N LEU A 374 6.17 -12.91 -14.46
CA LEU A 374 7.36 -13.78 -14.53
C LEU A 374 7.89 -13.88 -15.97
N LYS A 375 6.99 -14.10 -16.93
CA LYS A 375 7.34 -14.17 -18.35
C LYS A 375 7.94 -12.86 -18.88
N CYS A 376 7.45 -11.70 -18.43
CA CYS A 376 8.07 -10.42 -18.78
C CYS A 376 9.50 -10.32 -18.25
N LEU A 377 9.73 -10.76 -17.01
CA LEU A 377 11.05 -10.75 -16.37
C LEU A 377 12.06 -11.73 -17.02
N GLU A 378 11.60 -12.83 -17.62
CA GLU A 378 12.42 -13.76 -18.41
C GLU A 378 13.16 -13.09 -19.58
N TRP A 379 12.63 -11.98 -20.11
CA TRP A 379 13.29 -11.23 -21.17
C TRP A 379 14.74 -10.86 -20.82
N SER A 380 14.98 -10.50 -19.55
CA SER A 380 16.27 -10.02 -19.03
C SER A 380 17.40 -11.02 -19.30
N GLU A 381 17.15 -12.30 -19.08
CA GLU A 381 18.13 -13.40 -19.27
C GLU A 381 17.99 -14.09 -20.63
N SER A 382 17.05 -13.65 -21.46
CA SER A 382 16.82 -14.24 -22.77
C SER A 382 17.87 -13.79 -23.78
N LYS A 383 17.99 -14.54 -24.88
CA LYS A 383 18.82 -14.18 -26.05
C LYS A 383 18.49 -12.81 -26.67
N HIS A 384 17.32 -12.24 -26.35
CA HIS A 384 16.90 -10.94 -26.89
C HIS A 384 17.59 -9.78 -26.16
N ASN A 385 17.98 -9.96 -24.89
CA ASN A 385 18.81 -8.99 -24.18
C ASN A 385 20.30 -9.28 -24.44
N LYS A 386 20.88 -8.60 -25.42
CA LYS A 386 22.27 -8.79 -25.84
C LYS A 386 23.29 -8.34 -24.79
N HIS A 387 22.88 -7.53 -23.82
CA HIS A 387 23.78 -6.85 -22.89
C HIS A 387 23.70 -7.37 -21.46
N TRP A 388 22.88 -8.40 -21.18
CA TRP A 388 22.70 -8.94 -19.83
C TRP A 388 24.00 -9.36 -19.15
N HIS A 389 24.96 -9.94 -19.89
CA HIS A 389 26.26 -10.35 -19.37
C HIS A 389 27.13 -9.18 -18.84
N ARG A 390 26.77 -7.93 -19.16
CA ARG A 390 27.44 -6.71 -18.70
C ARG A 390 26.78 -6.12 -17.45
N GLU A 391 25.64 -6.67 -17.03
CA GLU A 391 24.87 -6.11 -15.94
C GLU A 391 25.57 -6.25 -14.59
N SER A 392 25.30 -5.26 -13.75
CA SER A 392 25.88 -5.15 -12.41
C SER A 392 25.09 -6.00 -11.41
N THR A 393 25.72 -6.36 -10.29
CA THR A 393 25.10 -7.16 -9.23
C THR A 393 23.81 -6.53 -8.69
N ASP A 394 23.71 -5.20 -8.62
CA ASP A 394 22.47 -4.55 -8.19
C ASP A 394 21.33 -4.72 -9.21
N GLU A 395 21.63 -4.77 -10.51
CA GLU A 395 20.61 -5.06 -11.52
C GLU A 395 20.13 -6.53 -11.45
N LEU A 396 21.05 -7.47 -11.23
CA LEU A 396 20.71 -8.88 -11.00
C LEU A 396 19.82 -9.05 -9.76
N ALA A 397 20.11 -8.27 -8.71
CA ALA A 397 19.32 -8.27 -7.48
C ALA A 397 17.89 -7.73 -7.68
N ILE A 398 17.67 -6.76 -8.58
CA ILE A 398 16.32 -6.31 -8.95
C ILE A 398 15.55 -7.48 -9.55
N LEU A 399 16.12 -8.17 -10.56
CA LEU A 399 15.46 -9.31 -11.21
C LEU A 399 15.09 -10.40 -10.20
N ALA A 400 16.05 -10.76 -9.34
CA ALA A 400 15.88 -11.76 -8.30
C ALA A 400 14.77 -11.38 -7.31
N LEU A 401 14.71 -10.11 -6.89
CA LEU A 401 13.74 -9.64 -5.92
C LEU A 401 12.32 -9.61 -6.49
N LEU A 402 12.15 -9.09 -7.72
CA LEU A 402 10.84 -9.05 -8.38
C LEU A 402 10.27 -10.46 -8.58
N ARG A 403 11.08 -11.39 -9.10
CA ARG A 403 10.69 -12.81 -9.23
C ARG A 403 10.37 -13.44 -7.89
N ALA A 404 11.18 -13.21 -6.86
CA ALA A 404 10.93 -13.75 -5.53
C ALA A 404 9.59 -13.25 -4.96
N SER A 405 9.25 -11.98 -5.14
CA SER A 405 7.97 -11.43 -4.71
C SER A 405 6.77 -12.05 -5.45
N ILE A 406 6.91 -12.28 -6.76
CA ILE A 406 5.87 -12.95 -7.57
C ILE A 406 5.71 -14.40 -7.14
N LEU A 407 6.81 -15.14 -7.00
CA LEU A 407 6.82 -16.53 -6.53
C LEU A 407 6.16 -16.66 -5.15
N ARG A 408 6.43 -15.73 -4.23
CA ARG A 408 5.75 -15.68 -2.92
C ARG A 408 4.24 -15.50 -3.09
N SER A 409 3.80 -14.63 -3.99
CA SER A 409 2.39 -14.36 -4.24
C SER A 409 1.66 -15.56 -4.86
N LEU A 410 2.37 -16.35 -5.67
CA LEU A 410 1.94 -17.65 -6.19
C LEU A 410 1.95 -18.78 -5.13
N GLY A 411 2.51 -18.55 -3.94
CA GLY A 411 2.67 -19.57 -2.89
C GLY A 411 3.90 -20.47 -3.07
N ARG A 412 4.77 -20.16 -4.05
CA ARG A 412 6.02 -20.89 -4.36
C ARG A 412 7.16 -20.41 -3.44
N HIS A 413 6.97 -20.60 -2.13
CA HIS A 413 7.81 -20.00 -1.08
C HIS A 413 9.26 -20.50 -1.12
N ASP A 414 9.50 -21.79 -1.36
CA ASP A 414 10.86 -22.33 -1.39
C ASP A 414 11.69 -21.77 -2.55
N GLU A 415 11.09 -21.63 -3.73
CA GLU A 415 11.74 -21.00 -4.89
C GLU A 415 12.05 -19.52 -4.62
N SER A 416 11.08 -18.79 -4.03
CA SER A 416 11.25 -17.40 -3.62
C SER A 416 12.43 -17.24 -2.66
N LYS A 417 12.44 -18.00 -1.56
CA LYS A 417 13.52 -17.94 -0.54
C LYS A 417 14.88 -18.33 -1.12
N LYS A 418 14.93 -19.39 -1.94
CA LYS A 418 16.18 -19.83 -2.60
C LYS A 418 16.75 -18.73 -3.48
N LEU A 419 15.90 -18.04 -4.24
CA LEU A 419 16.31 -16.94 -5.11
C LEU A 419 16.89 -15.78 -4.31
N LEU A 420 16.19 -15.36 -3.25
CA LEU A 420 16.66 -14.32 -2.32
C LEU A 420 18.01 -14.68 -1.68
N GLN A 421 18.17 -15.92 -1.21
CA GLN A 421 19.39 -16.40 -0.56
C GLN A 421 20.58 -16.43 -1.52
N SER A 422 20.39 -17.02 -2.70
CA SER A 422 21.47 -17.30 -3.65
C SER A 422 21.88 -16.10 -4.50
N GLN A 423 21.01 -15.12 -4.71
CA GLN A 423 21.29 -14.00 -5.62
C GLN A 423 21.37 -12.63 -4.95
N ILE A 424 20.88 -12.48 -3.71
CA ILE A 424 20.89 -11.18 -3.02
C ILE A 424 21.60 -11.28 -1.67
N LEU A 425 21.13 -12.16 -0.79
CA LEU A 425 21.58 -12.25 0.60
C LEU A 425 22.97 -12.89 0.76
N VAL A 426 23.51 -13.48 -0.30
CA VAL A 426 24.90 -13.98 -0.36
C VAL A 426 25.92 -12.85 -0.46
N HIS A 427 25.53 -11.68 -0.96
CA HIS A 427 26.42 -10.55 -1.19
C HIS A 427 26.54 -9.66 0.06
N ASP A 428 27.70 -9.04 0.23
CA ASP A 428 27.86 -8.02 1.28
C ASP A 428 26.97 -6.80 0.97
N ARG A 429 26.36 -6.22 2.01
CA ARG A 429 25.46 -5.08 1.90
C ARG A 429 26.07 -3.87 1.18
N ALA A 430 27.39 -3.67 1.25
CA ALA A 430 28.07 -2.57 0.58
C ALA A 430 28.08 -2.73 -0.95
N THR A 431 27.87 -3.94 -1.45
CA THR A 431 27.80 -4.25 -2.90
C THR A 431 26.70 -3.44 -3.58
N PHE A 432 25.56 -3.23 -2.91
CA PHE A 432 24.40 -2.53 -3.46
C PHE A 432 24.46 -1.01 -3.27
N LYS A 433 25.50 -0.51 -2.60
CA LYS A 433 25.69 0.92 -2.34
C LYS A 433 26.63 1.56 -3.35
N GLY A 434 26.34 2.82 -3.66
CA GLY A 434 27.19 3.67 -4.48
C GLY A 434 26.39 4.56 -5.41
N HIS A 435 27.12 5.37 -6.17
CA HIS A 435 26.55 6.24 -7.19
C HIS A 435 25.77 5.40 -8.22
N LEU A 436 24.50 5.77 -8.46
CA LEU A 436 23.58 5.15 -9.42
C LEU A 436 23.15 3.70 -9.14
N LYS A 437 23.54 3.10 -8.01
CA LYS A 437 23.11 1.74 -7.65
C LYS A 437 21.71 1.69 -7.03
N ASP A 438 21.07 0.54 -7.18
CA ASP A 438 19.76 0.23 -6.59
C ASP A 438 19.93 -0.36 -5.18
N ASP A 439 20.08 0.51 -4.18
CA ASP A 439 20.38 0.15 -2.78
C ASP A 439 19.17 -0.38 -1.97
N TRP A 440 17.98 -0.31 -2.56
CA TRP A 440 16.72 -0.77 -1.96
C TRP A 440 16.54 -2.29 -2.01
N THR A 441 17.25 -3.00 -2.87
CA THR A 441 17.03 -4.44 -3.13
C THR A 441 17.37 -5.32 -1.92
N CYS A 442 18.54 -5.13 -1.32
CA CYS A 442 19.01 -5.92 -0.17
C CYS A 442 18.13 -5.79 1.10
N PRO A 443 17.78 -4.58 1.59
CA PRO A 443 16.86 -4.46 2.73
C PRO A 443 15.48 -5.05 2.41
N THR A 444 15.02 -4.89 1.18
CA THR A 444 13.72 -5.44 0.74
C THR A 444 13.74 -6.97 0.67
N ALA A 445 14.86 -7.59 0.28
CA ALA A 445 15.03 -9.04 0.30
C ALA A 445 14.88 -9.64 1.71
N HIS A 446 15.32 -8.91 2.75
CA HIS A 446 15.09 -9.32 4.14
C HIS A 446 13.61 -9.30 4.51
N TYR A 447 12.88 -8.25 4.09
CA TYR A 447 11.43 -8.19 4.28
C TYR A 447 10.70 -9.30 3.51
N GLU A 448 11.06 -9.55 2.25
CA GLU A 448 10.46 -10.63 1.44
C GLU A 448 10.73 -12.02 2.03
N MET A 449 11.90 -12.24 2.65
CA MET A 449 12.18 -13.47 3.40
C MET A 449 11.23 -13.63 4.59
N ALA A 450 11.02 -12.56 5.37
CA ALA A 450 10.07 -12.56 6.48
C ALA A 450 8.62 -12.81 6.00
N ALA A 451 8.23 -12.21 4.88
CA ALA A 451 6.90 -12.37 4.31
C ALA A 451 6.65 -13.82 3.84
N ASN A 452 7.64 -14.48 3.23
CA ASN A 452 7.54 -15.91 2.91
C ASN A 452 7.31 -16.75 4.18
N LEU A 453 8.13 -16.55 5.21
CA LEU A 453 8.01 -17.31 6.47
C LEU A 453 6.67 -17.08 7.17
N TRP A 454 6.14 -15.86 7.10
CA TRP A 454 4.81 -15.54 7.64
C TRP A 454 3.68 -16.31 6.94
N MET A 455 3.79 -16.45 5.62
CA MET A 455 2.80 -17.12 4.77
C MET A 455 2.88 -18.65 4.83
N GLU A 456 4.03 -19.21 5.21
CA GLU A 456 4.22 -20.67 5.39
C GLU A 456 3.55 -21.25 6.65
N ARG A 457 2.95 -20.41 7.51
CA ARG A 457 2.25 -20.85 8.71
C ARG A 457 0.94 -21.56 8.38
N PHE A 458 0.60 -22.61 9.11
CA PHE A 458 -0.69 -23.30 8.99
C PHE A 458 -1.88 -22.39 9.37
N SER A 459 -1.67 -21.50 10.33
CA SER A 459 -2.64 -20.48 10.74
C SER A 459 -2.73 -19.28 9.79
N TYR A 460 -1.86 -19.17 8.77
CA TYR A 460 -1.90 -18.05 7.84
C TYR A 460 -3.23 -18.06 7.05
N ARG A 461 -3.82 -16.86 6.93
CA ARG A 461 -5.02 -16.62 6.14
C ARG A 461 -4.75 -15.41 5.23
N PRO A 462 -4.86 -15.55 3.90
CA PRO A 462 -4.80 -14.42 3.00
C PRO A 462 -5.91 -13.41 3.30
N LEU A 463 -5.59 -12.12 3.19
CA LEU A 463 -6.62 -11.09 3.16
C LEU A 463 -7.49 -11.29 1.92
N CYS A 464 -8.83 -11.29 2.09
CA CYS A 464 -9.78 -11.46 0.98
C CYS A 464 -9.62 -12.80 0.24
N ALA A 465 -9.51 -13.90 0.99
CA ALA A 465 -9.41 -15.24 0.41
C ALA A 465 -10.70 -15.60 -0.35
N THR A 466 -10.58 -15.93 -1.64
CA THR A 466 -11.67 -16.59 -2.36
C THR A 466 -11.73 -18.07 -1.95
N SER A 467 -12.87 -18.72 -2.14
CA SER A 467 -12.99 -20.17 -1.86
C SER A 467 -11.93 -21.00 -2.60
N ALA A 468 -11.49 -20.56 -3.78
CA ALA A 468 -10.41 -21.18 -4.55
C ALA A 468 -9.02 -21.03 -3.89
N ASP A 469 -8.73 -19.91 -3.23
CA ASP A 469 -7.45 -19.66 -2.54
C ASP A 469 -7.28 -20.57 -1.31
N VAL A 470 -8.39 -20.93 -0.64
CA VAL A 470 -8.37 -21.75 0.58
C VAL A 470 -8.06 -23.23 0.28
N TYR A 471 -8.52 -23.78 -0.83
CA TYR A 471 -8.28 -25.19 -1.19
C TYR A 471 -6.91 -25.43 -1.85
N THR A 472 -6.32 -24.43 -2.50
CA THR A 472 -5.05 -24.55 -3.23
C THR A 472 -3.81 -24.26 -2.37
N LYS A 473 -3.93 -23.38 -1.35
CA LYS A 473 -2.77 -22.89 -0.57
C LYS A 473 -2.71 -23.39 0.89
N SER A 474 -3.67 -24.19 1.35
CA SER A 474 -3.77 -24.63 2.76
C SER A 474 -2.97 -25.89 3.12
N SER A 475 -2.22 -26.48 2.18
CA SER A 475 -1.29 -27.57 2.47
C SER A 475 0.13 -27.16 2.06
N PRO A 476 1.10 -27.09 3.00
CA PRO A 476 2.50 -26.98 2.59
C PRO A 476 2.85 -28.23 1.76
N SER A 477 3.20 -28.02 0.50
CA SER A 477 3.50 -29.07 -0.46
C SER A 477 4.63 -29.97 0.07
N PRO A 478 4.49 -31.31 0.06
CA PRO A 478 5.62 -32.20 0.27
C PRO A 478 6.60 -32.06 -0.92
N PRO A 479 7.92 -32.26 -0.72
CA PRO A 479 8.88 -32.21 -1.82
C PRO A 479 8.62 -33.39 -2.78
N GLU A 480 8.14 -33.09 -3.99
CA GLU A 480 7.94 -34.09 -5.04
C GLU A 480 9.27 -34.50 -5.67
N SER A 481 9.63 -35.78 -5.49
CA SER A 481 10.60 -36.48 -6.33
C SER A 481 9.88 -37.08 -7.55
N LEU A 482 10.31 -36.71 -8.75
CA LEU A 482 9.93 -37.32 -10.02
C LEU A 482 10.23 -38.84 -10.04
N SER A 483 9.25 -39.68 -10.36
CA SER A 483 9.35 -40.79 -11.33
C SER A 483 8.15 -41.75 -11.25
N ALA A 484 7.63 -42.12 -12.42
CA ALA A 484 6.57 -43.09 -12.66
C ALA A 484 6.98 -44.54 -12.34
N ALA A 485 5.93 -45.39 -12.22
CA ALA A 485 5.88 -46.86 -12.16
C ALA A 485 5.96 -47.53 -10.76
N ALA A 486 4.83 -48.11 -10.35
CA ALA A 486 4.75 -49.22 -9.39
C ALA A 486 4.81 -50.56 -10.17
N PRO A 487 4.99 -51.76 -9.54
CA PRO A 487 4.96 -52.04 -8.10
C PRO A 487 6.05 -53.05 -7.60
N LYS A 488 6.37 -53.00 -6.28
CA LYS A 488 6.41 -54.16 -5.37
C LYS A 488 6.81 -53.72 -3.96
N ARG A 489 6.05 -54.19 -2.97
CA ARG A 489 6.33 -54.07 -1.53
C ARG A 489 7.71 -54.63 -1.21
N THR A 490 8.60 -53.79 -0.70
CA THR A 490 9.71 -54.23 0.14
C THR A 490 10.03 -53.10 1.12
N SER A 491 10.00 -53.46 2.40
CA SER A 491 10.19 -52.55 3.53
C SER A 491 11.58 -51.91 3.49
N VAL A 492 11.64 -50.62 3.25
CA VAL A 492 12.84 -49.82 3.52
C VAL A 492 12.48 -48.75 4.54
N ARG A 493 13.14 -48.83 5.69
CA ARG A 493 13.13 -47.87 6.80
C ARG A 493 13.36 -46.46 6.27
N THR A 494 12.32 -45.63 6.30
CA THR A 494 12.46 -44.18 6.20
C THR A 494 12.83 -43.61 7.58
N SER A 495 13.79 -42.69 7.56
CA SER A 495 14.27 -41.83 8.65
C SER A 495 13.13 -41.01 9.28
N PRO A 496 13.32 -40.51 10.52
CA PRO A 496 12.20 -40.10 11.37
C PRO A 496 11.56 -38.80 10.86
N ARG A 497 10.26 -38.88 10.52
CA ARG A 497 9.37 -37.72 10.40
C ARG A 497 9.43 -36.93 11.71
N SER A 498 9.70 -35.63 11.64
CA SER A 498 9.54 -34.75 12.80
C SER A 498 8.08 -34.75 13.23
N ASN A 499 7.78 -35.30 14.41
CA ASN A 499 6.48 -35.17 15.08
C ASN A 499 6.29 -33.73 15.62
N GLU A 500 6.46 -32.73 14.77
CA GLU A 500 6.25 -31.34 15.16
C GLU A 500 4.75 -31.00 15.06
N SER A 501 4.19 -30.43 16.13
CA SER A 501 2.80 -29.94 16.09
C SER A 501 2.68 -28.72 15.17
N THR A 502 1.49 -28.50 14.59
CA THR A 502 1.20 -27.32 13.77
C THR A 502 1.48 -26.02 14.54
N GLU A 503 1.19 -26.00 15.84
CA GLU A 503 1.49 -24.88 16.73
C GLU A 503 2.99 -24.63 16.90
N ALA A 504 3.79 -25.69 17.08
CA ALA A 504 5.25 -25.57 17.18
C ALA A 504 5.86 -25.07 15.86
N HIS A 505 5.35 -25.57 14.72
CA HIS A 505 5.74 -25.09 13.40
C HIS A 505 5.47 -23.59 13.24
N ASP A 506 4.25 -23.15 13.55
CA ASP A 506 3.85 -21.75 13.43
C ASP A 506 4.66 -20.84 14.37
N LYS A 507 4.91 -21.28 15.62
CA LYS A 507 5.78 -20.58 16.57
C LYS A 507 7.20 -20.41 16.02
N ARG A 508 7.79 -21.45 15.42
CA ARG A 508 9.11 -21.36 14.78
C ARG A 508 9.09 -20.37 13.63
N LYS A 509 8.10 -20.45 12.73
CA LYS A 509 7.99 -19.54 11.57
C LYS A 509 7.82 -18.08 12.00
N VAL A 510 7.04 -17.81 13.06
CA VAL A 510 6.92 -16.47 13.66
C VAL A 510 8.28 -15.99 14.20
N HIS A 511 9.03 -16.87 14.88
CA HIS A 511 10.36 -16.53 15.39
C HIS A 511 11.34 -16.19 14.26
N GLU A 512 11.46 -17.05 13.25
CA GLU A 512 12.32 -16.82 12.08
C GLU A 512 11.91 -15.54 11.33
N CYS A 513 10.60 -15.33 11.12
CA CYS A 513 10.06 -14.11 10.51
C CYS A 513 10.52 -12.85 11.28
N LYS A 514 10.46 -12.90 12.62
CA LYS A 514 10.94 -11.80 13.46
C LYS A 514 12.43 -11.50 13.28
N GLU A 515 13.29 -12.52 13.18
CA GLU A 515 14.71 -12.30 12.96
C GLU A 515 15.00 -11.53 11.67
N TRP A 516 14.25 -11.83 10.61
CA TRP A 516 14.36 -11.13 9.33
C TRP A 516 13.81 -9.70 9.39
N ILE A 517 12.68 -9.49 10.06
CA ILE A 517 12.13 -8.15 10.31
C ILE A 517 13.11 -7.30 11.13
N ASP A 518 13.73 -7.87 12.16
CA ASP A 518 14.68 -7.14 13.00
C ASP A 518 15.94 -6.69 12.22
N LYS A 519 16.33 -7.42 11.17
CA LYS A 519 17.42 -7.01 10.26
C LYS A 519 17.05 -5.77 9.45
N VAL A 520 15.90 -5.78 8.78
CA VAL A 520 15.45 -4.64 7.95
C VAL A 520 15.01 -3.43 8.80
N ALA A 521 14.46 -3.64 10.00
CA ALA A 521 14.09 -2.56 10.92
C ALA A 521 15.30 -1.75 11.41
N LYS A 522 16.49 -2.36 11.44
CA LYS A 522 17.77 -1.72 11.82
C LYS A 522 18.59 -1.28 10.61
N TRP A 523 18.04 -1.40 9.40
CA TRP A 523 18.74 -0.98 8.20
C TRP A 523 18.91 0.54 8.18
N GLU A 524 19.99 0.99 7.57
CA GLU A 524 20.20 2.41 7.30
C GLU A 524 19.23 2.91 6.21
N THR A 525 19.20 4.22 5.95
CA THR A 525 18.34 4.79 4.90
C THR A 525 18.77 4.30 3.52
N TYR A 526 17.79 3.97 2.68
CA TYR A 526 17.96 3.58 1.28
C TYR A 526 16.86 4.24 0.43
N GLU A 527 16.97 4.14 -0.88
CA GLU A 527 15.99 4.70 -1.80
C GLU A 527 14.59 4.08 -1.58
N LEU A 528 13.56 4.91 -1.46
CA LEU A 528 12.18 4.49 -1.16
C LEU A 528 11.99 3.72 0.17
N ASP A 529 12.91 3.88 1.14
CA ASP A 529 12.84 3.26 2.48
C ASP A 529 11.50 3.43 3.20
N ALA A 530 10.85 4.57 2.99
CA ALA A 530 9.49 4.89 3.44
C ALA A 530 8.45 3.81 3.13
N ARG A 531 8.53 3.15 1.97
CA ARG A 531 7.55 2.14 1.52
C ARG A 531 7.72 0.83 2.24
N VAL A 532 8.96 0.36 2.39
CA VAL A 532 9.27 -0.88 3.11
C VAL A 532 9.19 -0.67 4.62
N GLY A 533 9.65 0.48 5.12
CA GLY A 533 9.59 0.83 6.54
C GLY A 533 8.17 0.85 7.10
N LEU A 534 7.19 1.24 6.28
CA LEU A 534 5.78 1.10 6.62
C LEU A 534 5.40 -0.38 6.84
N LYS A 535 5.71 -1.24 5.86
CA LYS A 535 5.42 -2.68 5.95
C LYS A 535 6.11 -3.33 7.16
N VAL A 536 7.35 -2.93 7.45
CA VAL A 536 8.12 -3.38 8.60
C VAL A 536 7.46 -2.98 9.92
N THR A 537 6.95 -1.75 10.03
CA THR A 537 6.27 -1.28 11.25
C THR A 537 5.02 -2.12 11.55
N VAL A 538 4.19 -2.37 10.54
CA VAL A 538 2.99 -3.21 10.68
C VAL A 538 3.37 -4.67 10.97
N ALA A 539 4.46 -5.16 10.38
CA ALA A 539 4.97 -6.50 10.65
C ALA A 539 5.43 -6.66 12.11
N GLU A 540 6.18 -5.70 12.65
CA GLU A 540 6.61 -5.71 14.05
C GLU A 540 5.42 -5.74 15.02
N GLU A 541 4.39 -4.93 14.77
CA GLU A 541 3.18 -4.92 15.59
C GLU A 541 2.43 -6.25 15.51
N SER A 542 2.28 -6.82 14.31
CA SER A 542 1.63 -8.12 14.09
C SER A 542 2.39 -9.26 14.78
N LEU A 543 3.72 -9.24 14.71
CA LEU A 543 4.57 -10.22 15.39
C LEU A 543 4.45 -10.12 16.92
N ARG A 544 4.45 -8.89 17.48
CA ARG A 544 4.27 -8.68 18.93
C ARG A 544 2.92 -9.20 19.41
N LYS A 545 1.84 -8.95 18.65
CA LYS A 545 0.49 -9.49 18.96
C LYS A 545 0.49 -11.02 18.97
N CYS A 546 1.06 -11.64 17.94
CA CYS A 546 1.13 -13.09 17.82
C CYS A 546 1.95 -13.75 18.97
N GLN A 547 3.03 -13.10 19.39
CA GLN A 547 3.83 -13.55 20.53
C GLN A 547 3.10 -13.38 21.87
N SER A 548 2.36 -12.29 22.05
CA SER A 548 1.58 -12.05 23.28
C SER A 548 0.39 -12.99 23.45
N ALA A 549 -0.19 -13.47 22.34
CA ALA A 549 -1.30 -14.43 22.36
C ALA A 549 -0.84 -15.86 22.72
N ASN A 550 0.45 -16.17 22.57
CA ASN A 550 1.04 -17.48 22.86
C ASN A 550 2.28 -17.32 23.77
N PRO A 551 2.11 -16.91 25.04
CA PRO A 551 3.23 -16.79 25.97
C PRO A 551 3.93 -18.14 26.14
N SER A 552 5.27 -18.07 26.21
CA SER A 552 6.20 -19.21 26.25
C SER A 552 5.96 -20.14 27.41
#